data_AF-A0A6N8ETD3-F1
#
_entry.id   AF-A0A6N8ETD3-F1
#
_cell.length_a   1.000
_cell.length_b   1.000
_cell.length_c   1.000
_cell.angle_alpha   90.00
_cell.angle_beta   90.00
_cell.angle_gamma   90.00
#
_symmetry.space_group_name_H-M   'P 1'
#
loop_
_entity.id
_entity.type
_entity.pdbx_description
1 polymer ?
#
loop_
_entity_poly.entity_id
_entity_poly.type
_entity_poly.pdbx_seq_one_letter_code
_entity_poly.pdbx_strand_id
1 'polypeptide(L)'
;MSVDYFAYQELVAKNLVLFMREKGFSRLSLSKVAGVPRTTVDNLLNGGWNRDALEYNTLVERIQLKFNLPKDYFLKEVSFPQPSVLGPEVQELFDGLDNILDIYSMYLSGYEL
;
A
#
# COMPACT_ATOMS: atom_id res chain seq x y z
N MET A 1 12.40 -2.00 -25.64
CA MET A 1 12.75 -1.21 -24.45
C MET A 1 12.11 -1.91 -23.27
N SER A 2 12.87 -2.66 -22.47
CA SER A 2 12.34 -3.26 -21.24
C SER A 2 12.11 -2.12 -20.26
N VAL A 3 10.85 -1.66 -20.14
CA VAL A 3 10.44 -0.87 -18.99
C VAL A 3 10.84 -1.70 -17.78
N ASP A 4 11.74 -1.18 -16.96
CA ASP A 4 12.24 -1.90 -15.79
C ASP A 4 11.06 -2.20 -14.87
N TYR A 5 10.57 -3.43 -14.94
CA TYR A 5 9.35 -3.84 -14.27
C TYR A 5 9.53 -3.78 -12.74
N PHE A 6 10.77 -3.91 -12.26
CA PHE A 6 11.09 -3.68 -10.86
C PHE A 6 10.94 -2.21 -10.48
N ALA A 7 11.49 -1.29 -11.28
CA ALA A 7 11.31 0.15 -11.05
C ALA A 7 9.82 0.57 -11.08
N TYR A 8 9.02 -0.06 -11.96
CA TYR A 8 7.57 0.11 -11.97
C TYR A 8 6.91 -0.36 -10.67
N GLN A 9 7.26 -1.55 -10.18
CA GLN A 9 6.73 -2.07 -8.92
C GLN A 9 7.12 -1.21 -7.73
N GLU A 10 8.36 -0.73 -7.67
CA GLU A 10 8.83 0.17 -6.62
C GLU A 10 8.07 1.50 -6.63
N LEU A 11 7.85 2.08 -7.81
CA LEU A 11 7.09 3.33 -7.94
C LEU A 11 5.64 3.15 -7.46
N VAL A 12 4.98 2.08 -7.90
CA VAL A 12 3.61 1.77 -7.48
C VAL A 12 3.55 1.53 -5.97
N ALA A 13 4.48 0.75 -5.41
CA ALA A 13 4.55 0.46 -3.99
C ALA A 13 4.68 1.76 -3.16
N LYS A 14 5.63 2.62 -3.54
CA LYS A 14 5.85 3.93 -2.90
C LYS A 14 4.59 4.79 -2.95
N ASN A 15 3.96 4.91 -4.12
CA ASN A 15 2.76 5.72 -4.29
C ASN A 15 1.54 5.14 -3.56
N LEU A 16 1.45 3.80 -3.44
CA LEU A 16 0.42 3.14 -2.67
C LEU A 16 0.57 3.41 -1.17
N VAL A 17 1.80 3.37 -0.64
CA VAL A 17 2.09 3.78 0.75
C VAL A 17 1.65 5.23 1.00
N LEU A 18 1.99 6.14 0.09
CA LEU A 18 1.61 7.54 0.19
C LEU A 18 0.09 7.72 0.18
N PHE A 19 -0.60 7.05 -0.73
CA PHE A 19 -2.06 7.03 -0.78
C PHE A 19 -2.67 6.52 0.53
N MET A 20 -2.13 5.43 1.08
CA MET A 20 -2.60 4.90 2.37
C MET A 20 -2.44 5.91 3.49
N ARG A 21 -1.28 6.59 3.57
CA ARG A 21 -1.03 7.63 4.57
C ARG A 21 -1.96 8.83 4.41
N GLU A 22 -2.15 9.31 3.19
CA GLU A 22 -3.05 10.43 2.90
C GLU A 22 -4.50 10.14 3.31
N LYS A 23 -4.95 8.90 3.11
CA LYS A 23 -6.32 8.47 3.45
C LYS A 23 -6.46 7.89 4.87
N GLY A 24 -5.37 7.74 5.62
CA GLY A 24 -5.37 7.14 6.95
C GLY A 24 -5.69 5.64 6.96
N PHE A 25 -5.33 4.92 5.90
CA PHE A 25 -5.53 3.47 5.82
C PHE A 25 -4.35 2.69 6.42
N SER A 26 -4.66 1.78 7.34
CA SER A 26 -3.78 0.64 7.64
C SER A 26 -3.87 -0.43 6.53
N ARG A 27 -2.91 -1.36 6.50
CA ARG A 27 -2.90 -2.48 5.54
C ARG A 27 -4.17 -3.34 5.63
N LEU A 28 -4.67 -3.60 6.85
CA LEU A 28 -5.94 -4.31 7.04
C LEU A 28 -7.11 -3.51 6.47
N SER A 29 -7.21 -2.22 6.81
CA SER A 29 -8.35 -1.40 6.35
C SER A 29 -8.38 -1.30 4.83
N LEU A 30 -7.22 -1.13 4.18
CA LEU A 30 -7.10 -1.16 2.73
C LEU A 30 -7.52 -2.52 2.17
N SER A 31 -7.06 -3.62 2.75
CA SER A 31 -7.45 -4.99 2.36
C SER A 31 -8.97 -5.19 2.38
N LYS A 32 -9.63 -4.78 3.47
CA LYS A 32 -11.09 -4.88 3.62
C LYS A 32 -11.84 -4.01 2.61
N VAL A 33 -11.43 -2.75 2.45
CA VAL A 33 -12.12 -1.81 1.56
C VAL A 33 -11.91 -2.18 0.09
N ALA A 34 -10.69 -2.55 -0.29
CA ALA A 34 -10.33 -2.92 -1.66
C ALA A 34 -10.80 -4.33 -2.06
N GLY A 35 -11.17 -5.19 -1.10
CA GLY A 35 -11.49 -6.59 -1.37
C GLY A 35 -10.28 -7.36 -1.89
N VAL A 36 -9.10 -7.04 -1.35
CA VAL A 36 -7.81 -7.65 -1.70
C VAL A 36 -7.25 -8.29 -0.43
N PRO A 37 -6.77 -9.54 -0.43
CA PRO A 37 -6.20 -10.17 0.76
C PRO A 37 -5.06 -9.35 1.36
N ARG A 38 -4.96 -9.31 2.69
CA ARG A 38 -3.89 -8.55 3.38
C ARG A 38 -2.49 -8.95 2.92
N THR A 39 -2.26 -10.26 2.74
CA THR A 39 -0.99 -10.79 2.21
C THR A 39 -0.67 -10.25 0.81
N THR A 40 -1.68 -10.05 -0.03
CA THR A 40 -1.52 -9.43 -1.34
C THR A 40 -1.19 -7.95 -1.21
N VAL A 41 -1.85 -7.22 -0.30
CA VAL A 41 -1.51 -5.82 0.00
C VAL A 41 -0.06 -5.70 0.48
N ASP A 42 0.37 -6.55 1.41
CA ASP A 42 1.76 -6.59 1.89
C ASP A 42 2.76 -6.81 0.73
N ASN A 43 2.45 -7.75 -0.17
CA ASN A 43 3.30 -8.02 -1.34
C ASN A 43 3.35 -6.84 -2.32
N LEU A 44 2.23 -6.12 -2.51
CA LEU A 44 2.19 -4.91 -3.34
C LEU A 44 3.05 -3.78 -2.74
N LEU A 45 3.03 -3.63 -1.42
CA LEU A 45 3.78 -2.58 -0.70
C LEU A 45 5.29 -2.86 -0.62
N ASN A 46 5.70 -4.13 -0.68
CA ASN A 46 7.11 -4.51 -0.64
C ASN A 46 7.84 -4.30 -1.98
N GLY A 47 7.15 -3.97 -3.07
CA GLY A 47 7.75 -3.73 -4.39
C GLY A 47 8.42 -4.95 -5.03
N GLY A 48 8.23 -6.15 -4.47
CA GLY A 48 8.91 -7.39 -4.87
C GLY A 48 7.93 -8.45 -5.37
N TRP A 49 7.04 -8.11 -6.29
CA TRP A 49 6.08 -9.07 -6.83
C TRP A 49 6.76 -9.97 -7.85
N ASN A 50 7.13 -11.17 -7.40
CA ASN A 50 7.86 -12.19 -8.15
C ASN A 50 6.98 -13.13 -8.98
N ARG A 51 5.67 -12.88 -9.05
CA ARG A 51 4.72 -13.67 -9.85
C ARG A 51 4.42 -12.98 -11.18
N ASP A 52 3.34 -13.43 -11.81
CA ASP A 52 2.86 -12.93 -13.09
C ASP A 52 2.57 -11.42 -13.06
N ALA A 53 3.00 -10.74 -14.12
CA ALA A 53 2.88 -9.29 -14.25
C ALA A 53 1.46 -8.83 -14.53
N LEU A 54 0.66 -9.65 -15.21
CA LEU A 54 -0.74 -9.36 -15.49
C LEU A 54 -1.58 -9.49 -14.21
N GLU A 55 -1.28 -10.46 -13.35
CA GLU A 55 -1.87 -10.57 -12.01
C GLU A 55 -1.58 -9.31 -11.17
N TYR A 56 -0.33 -8.85 -11.12
CA TYR A 56 0.04 -7.63 -10.40
C TYR A 56 -0.75 -6.41 -10.88
N ASN A 57 -0.76 -6.17 -12.20
CA ASN A 57 -1.46 -5.04 -12.77
C ASN A 57 -2.97 -5.10 -12.50
N THR A 58 -3.58 -6.29 -12.56
CA THR A 58 -5.00 -6.48 -12.25
C THR A 58 -5.33 -6.12 -10.80
N LEU A 59 -4.43 -6.43 -9.86
CA LEU A 59 -4.60 -6.08 -8.45
C LEU A 59 -4.48 -4.57 -8.21
N VAL A 60 -3.51 -3.92 -8.86
CA VAL A 60 -3.35 -2.46 -8.83
C VAL A 60 -4.58 -1.77 -9.42
N GLU A 61 -5.06 -2.23 -10.58
CA GLU A 61 -6.28 -1.72 -11.22
C GLU A 61 -7.50 -1.91 -10.33
N ARG A 62 -7.63 -3.03 -9.61
CA ARG A 62 -8.73 -3.24 -8.66
C ARG A 62 -8.74 -2.18 -7.56
N ILE A 63 -7.58 -1.86 -6.99
CA ILE A 63 -7.45 -0.80 -5.99
C ILE A 63 -7.84 0.55 -6.61
N GLN A 64 -7.33 0.85 -7.80
CA GLN A 64 -7.67 2.09 -8.51
C GLN A 64 -9.18 2.22 -8.76
N LEU A 65 -9.81 1.18 -9.27
CA LEU A 65 -11.25 1.15 -9.52
C LEU A 65 -12.06 1.31 -8.24
N LYS A 66 -11.65 0.66 -7.14
CA LYS A 66 -12.35 0.78 -5.85
C LYS A 66 -12.40 2.22 -5.35
N PHE A 67 -11.30 2.95 -5.51
CA PHE A 67 -11.17 4.32 -5.05
C PHE A 67 -11.45 5.36 -6.15
N ASN A 68 -11.95 4.93 -7.31
CA ASN A 68 -12.22 5.76 -8.48
C ASN A 68 -11.00 6.63 -8.89
N LEU A 69 -9.81 6.04 -8.83
CA LEU A 69 -8.55 6.68 -9.17
C LEU A 69 -8.26 6.54 -10.67
N PRO A 70 -7.60 7.52 -11.30
CA PRO A 70 -7.09 7.40 -12.66
C PRO A 70 -6.12 6.22 -12.82
N LYS A 71 -6.08 5.61 -14.01
CA LYS A 71 -5.19 4.47 -14.32
C LYS A 71 -3.70 4.79 -14.14
N ASP A 72 -3.32 6.04 -14.35
CA ASP A 72 -1.95 6.54 -14.21
C ASP A 72 -1.65 7.08 -12.81
N TYR A 73 -2.58 6.97 -11.85
CA TYR A 73 -2.44 7.57 -10.53
C TYR A 73 -1.17 7.11 -9.79
N PHE A 74 -0.93 5.81 -9.72
CA PHE A 74 0.24 5.24 -9.05
C PHE A 74 1.52 5.32 -9.89
N LEU A 75 1.46 5.87 -11.11
CA LEU A 75 2.61 6.03 -12.01
C LEU A 75 3.14 7.46 -12.03
N LYS A 76 2.42 8.40 -11.42
CA LYS A 76 2.87 9.78 -11.27
C LYS A 76 3.88 9.83 -10.13
N GLU A 77 5.02 10.46 -10.35
CA GLU A 77 5.91 10.79 -9.23
C GLU A 77 5.20 11.79 -8.33
N VAL A 78 4.72 11.32 -7.18
CA VAL A 78 4.12 12.20 -6.19
C VAL A 78 5.25 12.74 -5.31
N SER A 79 5.66 13.97 -5.59
CA SER A 79 6.47 14.77 -4.67
C SER A 79 5.53 15.30 -3.59
N PHE A 80 5.37 14.54 -2.49
CA PHE A 80 4.99 15.19 -1.25
C PHE A 80 6.16 16.07 -0.82
N PRO A 81 5.93 17.25 -0.22
CA PRO A 81 6.94 17.86 0.61
C PRO A 81 7.25 16.83 1.70
N GLN A 82 8.35 16.09 1.52
CA GLN A 82 8.89 15.30 2.61
C GLN A 82 9.06 16.28 3.76
N PRO A 83 8.46 16.06 4.94
CA PRO A 83 8.92 16.76 6.12
C PRO A 83 10.41 16.47 6.15
N SER A 84 11.22 17.49 5.89
CA SER A 84 12.66 17.40 5.77
C SER A 84 13.16 16.71 7.03
N VAL A 85 13.52 15.44 6.89
CA VAL A 85 13.95 14.54 7.96
C VAL A 85 12.93 14.47 9.10
N LEU A 86 11.92 13.60 8.96
CA LEU A 86 11.28 13.05 10.16
C LEU A 86 12.39 12.34 10.95
N GLY A 87 12.69 12.84 12.15
CA GLY A 87 13.67 12.20 13.02
C GLY A 87 13.29 10.73 13.28
N PRO A 88 14.25 9.87 13.63
CA PRO A 88 14.01 8.45 13.89
C PRO A 88 12.84 8.22 14.86
N GLU A 89 12.66 9.10 15.83
CA GLU A 89 11.57 9.07 16.81
C GLU A 89 10.18 9.19 16.18
N VAL A 90 10.01 10.00 15.13
CA VAL A 90 8.69 10.15 14.47
C VAL A 90 8.40 8.94 13.60
N GLN A 91 9.43 8.36 12.99
CA GLN A 91 9.27 7.12 12.23
C GLN A 91 8.93 5.93 13.13
N GLU A 92 9.59 5.80 14.28
CA GLU A 92 9.24 4.83 15.31
C GLU A 92 7.81 4.99 15.82
N LEU A 93 7.33 6.24 15.97
CA LEU A 93 5.95 6.51 16.38
C LEU A 93 4.94 6.01 15.33
N PHE A 94 5.23 6.25 14.03
CA PHE A 94 4.39 5.77 12.94
C PHE A 94 4.39 4.23 12.83
N ASP A 95 5.57 3.62 12.94
CA ASP A 95 5.71 2.15 12.93
C ASP A 95 5.01 1.52 14.15
N GLY A 96 5.11 2.18 15.32
CA GLY A 96 4.38 1.81 16.53
C GLY A 96 2.86 1.89 16.33
N LEU A 97 2.36 2.93 15.66
CA LEU A 97 0.94 3.07 15.34
C LEU A 97 0.46 1.96 14.40
N ASP A 98 1.24 1.65 13.36
CA ASP A 98 0.93 0.55 12.42
C ASP A 98 0.91 -0.80 13.15
N ASN A 99 1.86 -1.05 14.06
CA ASN A 99 1.88 -2.25 14.89
C ASN A 99 0.66 -2.36 15.80
N ILE A 100 0.25 -1.26 16.45
CA ILE A 100 -0.97 -1.23 17.29
C ILE A 100 -2.20 -1.53 16.43
N LEU A 101 -2.31 -0.89 15.27
CA LEU A 101 -3.43 -1.13 14.34
C LEU A 101 -3.46 -2.58 13.86
N ASP A 102 -2.31 -3.21 13.61
CA ASP A 102 -2.20 -4.61 13.24
C ASP A 102 -2.59 -5.57 14.37
N ILE A 103 -2.28 -5.24 15.63
CA ILE A 103 -2.74 -6.02 16.79
C ILE A 103 -4.26 -5.89 16.96
N TYR A 104 -4.81 -4.68 16.90
CA TYR A 104 -6.27 -4.45 16.96
C TYR A 104 -7.00 -5.18 15.83
N SER A 105 -6.38 -5.22 14.65
CA SER A 105 -6.85 -5.95 13.48
C SER A 105 -6.99 -7.46 13.74
N MET A 106 -6.08 -8.07 14.52
CA MET A 106 -6.20 -9.48 14.92
C MET A 106 -7.39 -9.73 15.84
N TYR A 107 -7.63 -8.84 16.81
CA TYR A 107 -8.77 -8.98 17.73
C TYR A 107 -10.13 -8.87 17.03
N LEU A 108 -10.25 -7.95 16.06
CA LEU A 108 -11.48 -7.79 15.28
C LEU A 108 -11.75 -8.95 14.32
N SER A 109 -10.72 -9.71 13.94
CA SER A 109 -10.85 -10.87 13.04
C SER A 109 -11.22 -12.16 13.79
N GLY A 110 -11.22 -12.15 15.12
CA GLY A 110 -11.63 -13.28 15.97
C GLY A 110 -13.11 -13.30 16.35
N TYR A 111 -13.92 -12.39 15.81
CA TYR A 111 -15.37 -12.25 16.09
C TYR A 111 -16.24 -12.57 14.86
N GLU A 112 -15.84 -13.55 14.03
CA GLU A 112 -16.78 -14.22 13.12
C GLU A 112 -17.18 -15.55 13.76
N LEU A 113 -18.24 -15.51 14.57
CA LEU A 113 -19.04 -16.65 15.06
C LEU A 113 -20.30 -16.78 14.21
#